data_AF-A0A3M1Z2L0-F1
#
_entry.id   AF-A0A3M1Z2L0-F1
#
_cell.length_a   1.000
_cell.length_b   1.000
_cell.length_c   1.000
_cell.angle_alpha   90.00
_cell.angle_beta   90.00
_cell.angle_gamma   90.00
#
_symmetry.space_group_name_H-M   'P 1'
#
loop_
_entity.id
_entity.type
_entity.pdbx_description
1 polymer ?
#
loop_
_entity_poly.entity_id
_entity_poly.type
_entity_poly.pdbx_seq_one_letter_code
_entity_poly.pdbx_strand_id
1 'polypeptide(L)'
;MIVRIFLFALLFGIDFYAFQAVRLALESQPPVLKTVAFALFWGITAVTVGFVLSYGYFLRNQTTSKSAIRLLRGILMIAWLSKFIIVVFLFLDDGRRLALSLWGALSSDPDGFPERSRTMASVAVTMGFVPFVTLVYGILRNRHRYTVFREKITLKNLPPALNGLKIVQISDIHSGSFTDGEPLRKGIQLINRENPDLVFFTGDLVNSVADEIVPYLDIFGQIRARYGVFSVFGNHDYGDYVRWPSAEMKRENLRRLAEYHRQMGWQLLRNENRIVDIRGEKVAVIGVENYSASPRFQKYGDLAKAAAGTASAALRLLLSHDPSHWEAEVVPCFKNIAVTFSGHTHGMQFGIEIPGWFRWSPAKWMYKQWAGLYQSGQQFLYVNRGFGYLGYHGRVGILPEITVIELYSDLSD
;
A
#
# COMPACT_ATOMS: atom_id res chain seq x y z
N MET A 1 22.10 23.58 1.97
CA MET A 1 23.26 23.17 1.13
C MET A 1 24.04 22.03 1.78
N ILE A 2 24.50 22.18 3.03
CA ILE A 2 25.27 21.18 3.79
C ILE A 2 24.58 19.79 3.85
N VAL A 3 23.28 19.73 4.17
CA VAL A 3 22.52 18.46 4.22
C VAL A 3 22.55 17.72 2.89
N ARG A 4 22.49 18.44 1.75
CA ARG A 4 22.54 17.81 0.42
C ARG A 4 23.93 17.26 0.12
N ILE A 5 24.98 18.00 0.46
CA ILE A 5 26.37 17.57 0.29
C ILE A 5 26.63 16.30 1.10
N PHE A 6 26.22 16.27 2.36
CA PHE A 6 26.34 15.08 3.20
C PHE A 6 25.58 13.89 2.59
N LEU A 7 24.35 14.10 2.12
CA LEU A 7 23.55 13.05 1.51
C LEU A 7 24.19 12.51 0.22
N PHE A 8 24.77 13.38 -0.61
CA PHE A 8 25.54 12.96 -1.79
C PHE A 8 26.79 12.17 -1.42
N ALA A 9 27.56 12.64 -0.43
CA ALA A 9 28.74 11.93 0.05
C ALA A 9 28.40 10.53 0.59
N LEU A 10 27.30 10.44 1.35
CA LEU A 10 26.80 9.16 1.87
C LEU A 10 26.37 8.21 0.74
N LEU A 11 25.57 8.70 -0.21
CA LEU A 11 25.12 7.91 -1.37
C LEU A 11 26.32 7.42 -2.19
N PHE A 12 27.29 8.31 -2.47
CA PHE A 12 28.49 7.95 -3.19
C PHE A 12 29.36 6.94 -2.42
N GLY A 13 29.47 7.07 -1.09
CA GLY A 13 30.16 6.11 -0.24
C GLY A 13 29.52 4.71 -0.29
N ILE A 14 28.18 4.64 -0.24
CA ILE A 14 27.43 3.38 -0.41
C ILE A 14 27.70 2.78 -1.79
N ASP A 15 27.64 3.60 -2.85
CA ASP A 15 27.90 3.16 -4.23
C ASP A 15 29.32 2.64 -4.40
N PHE A 16 30.31 3.38 -3.90
CA PHE A 16 31.71 2.98 -3.98
C PHE A 16 31.95 1.66 -3.23
N TYR A 17 31.37 1.51 -2.04
CA TYR A 17 31.48 0.29 -1.25
C TYR A 17 30.81 -0.90 -1.93
N ALA A 18 29.57 -0.76 -2.41
CA ALA A 18 28.87 -1.79 -3.18
C ALA A 18 29.61 -2.14 -4.49
N PHE A 19 30.24 -1.16 -5.14
CA PHE A 19 31.00 -1.37 -6.38
C PHE A 19 32.22 -2.28 -6.18
N GLN A 20 32.81 -2.34 -4.98
CA GLN A 20 33.88 -3.30 -4.69
C GLN A 20 33.41 -4.74 -4.91
N ALA A 21 32.18 -5.07 -4.47
CA ALA A 21 31.61 -6.39 -4.71
C ALA A 21 31.37 -6.67 -6.19
N VAL A 22 30.82 -5.68 -6.91
CA VAL A 22 30.55 -5.81 -8.36
C VAL A 22 31.85 -6.03 -9.14
N ARG A 23 32.89 -5.25 -8.84
CA ARG A 23 34.20 -5.37 -9.48
C ARG A 23 34.81 -6.76 -9.25
N LEU A 24 34.79 -7.25 -8.00
CA LEU A 24 35.38 -8.53 -7.63
C LEU A 24 34.58 -9.73 -8.17
N ALA A 25 33.24 -9.67 -8.12
CA ALA A 25 32.38 -10.71 -8.67
C ALA A 25 32.61 -10.91 -10.18
N LEU A 26 32.77 -9.80 -10.92
CA LEU A 26 32.95 -9.80 -12.37
C LEU A 26 34.42 -9.91 -12.84
N GLU A 27 35.37 -10.12 -11.94
CA GLU A 27 36.80 -10.12 -12.27
C GLU A 27 37.16 -11.05 -13.44
N SER A 28 36.68 -12.30 -13.40
CA SER A 28 36.93 -13.31 -14.45
C SER A 28 35.99 -13.23 -15.65
N GLN A 29 35.13 -12.21 -15.75
CA GLN A 29 34.19 -12.07 -16.86
C GLN A 29 34.84 -11.35 -18.05
N PRO A 30 34.27 -11.47 -19.28
CA PRO A 30 34.79 -10.77 -20.46
C PRO A 30 34.81 -9.24 -20.28
N PRO A 31 35.77 -8.52 -20.91
CA PRO A 31 35.88 -7.06 -20.80
C PRO A 31 34.59 -6.33 -21.17
N VAL A 32 33.88 -6.78 -22.21
CA VAL A 32 32.61 -6.18 -22.64
C VAL A 32 31.56 -6.24 -21.53
N LEU A 33 31.40 -7.39 -20.87
CA LEU A 33 30.43 -7.56 -19.80
C LEU A 33 30.77 -6.68 -18.59
N LYS A 34 32.06 -6.59 -18.23
CA LYS A 34 32.55 -5.68 -17.17
C LYS A 34 32.21 -4.22 -17.49
N THR A 35 32.54 -3.76 -18.70
CA THR A 35 32.27 -2.40 -19.14
C THR A 35 30.78 -2.08 -19.08
N VAL A 36 29.92 -2.96 -19.60
CA VAL A 36 28.47 -2.77 -19.56
C VAL A 36 27.95 -2.74 -18.12
N ALA A 37 28.34 -3.71 -17.28
CA ALA A 37 27.89 -3.76 -15.89
C ALA A 37 28.33 -2.54 -15.08
N PHE A 38 29.58 -2.08 -15.25
CA PHE A 38 30.10 -0.90 -14.58
C PHE A 38 29.40 0.38 -15.07
N ALA A 39 29.18 0.50 -16.38
CA ALA A 39 28.44 1.61 -16.96
C ALA A 39 26.99 1.66 -16.46
N LEU A 40 26.30 0.52 -16.34
CA LEU A 40 24.95 0.44 -15.77
C LEU A 40 24.94 0.82 -14.29
N PHE A 41 25.88 0.29 -13.49
CA PHE A 41 25.96 0.56 -12.05
C PHE A 41 26.15 2.06 -11.76
N TRP A 42 27.12 2.69 -12.42
CA TRP A 42 27.43 4.11 -12.26
C TRP A 42 26.44 5.01 -13.00
N GLY A 43 25.86 4.54 -14.11
CA GLY A 43 24.80 5.23 -14.84
C GLY A 43 23.56 5.45 -13.96
N ILE A 44 23.14 4.44 -13.20
CA ILE A 44 22.05 4.58 -12.21
C ILE A 44 22.39 5.63 -11.15
N THR A 45 23.64 5.67 -10.68
CA THR A 45 24.11 6.70 -9.75
C THR A 45 24.04 8.09 -10.37
N ALA A 46 24.54 8.25 -11.60
CA ALA A 46 24.49 9.52 -12.32
C ALA A 46 23.04 10.01 -12.53
N VAL A 47 22.13 9.11 -12.93
CA VAL A 47 20.70 9.42 -13.05
C VAL A 47 20.09 9.80 -11.70
N THR A 48 20.45 9.11 -10.61
CA THR A 48 19.99 9.47 -9.25
C THR A 48 20.44 10.88 -8.89
N VAL A 49 21.73 11.19 -9.07
CA VAL A 49 22.29 12.50 -8.75
C VAL A 49 21.62 13.59 -9.59
N GLY A 50 21.49 13.37 -10.90
CA GLY A 50 20.78 14.27 -11.80
C GLY A 50 19.32 14.49 -11.37
N PHE A 51 18.62 13.43 -10.97
CA PHE A 51 17.25 13.51 -10.46
C PHE A 51 17.15 14.32 -9.16
N VAL A 52 18.04 14.09 -8.19
CA VAL A 52 18.05 14.83 -6.91
C VAL A 52 18.37 16.31 -7.12
N LEU A 53 19.35 16.62 -7.97
CA LEU A 53 19.70 18.00 -8.31
C LEU A 53 18.55 18.72 -9.03
N SER A 54 17.84 18.00 -9.89
CA SER A 54 16.71 18.53 -10.67
C SER A 54 15.36 18.47 -9.94
N TYR A 55 15.29 17.86 -8.74
CA TYR A 55 14.03 17.60 -8.05
C TYR A 55 13.22 18.88 -7.77
N GLY A 56 13.91 19.97 -7.40
CA GLY A 56 13.28 21.27 -7.18
C GLY A 56 12.70 21.89 -8.45
N TYR A 57 13.28 21.61 -9.62
CA TYR A 57 12.74 22.02 -10.91
C TYR A 57 11.49 21.21 -11.24
N PHE A 58 11.52 19.88 -11.07
CA PHE A 58 10.36 19.01 -11.31
C PHE A 58 9.16 19.35 -10.42
N LEU A 59 9.38 19.77 -9.17
CA LEU A 59 8.31 20.22 -8.29
C LEU A 59 7.64 21.52 -8.74
N ARG A 60 8.37 22.39 -9.44
CA ARG A 60 7.87 23.70 -9.91
C ARG A 60 7.29 23.62 -11.32
N ASN A 61 7.82 22.74 -12.15
CA ASN A 61 7.47 22.68 -13.56
C ASN A 61 6.21 21.81 -13.79
N GLN A 62 5.08 22.48 -14.04
CA GLN A 62 3.77 21.84 -14.24
C GLN A 62 3.68 21.01 -15.54
N THR A 63 4.58 21.23 -16.51
CA THR A 63 4.58 20.48 -17.78
C THR A 63 5.26 19.11 -17.68
N THR A 64 5.98 18.83 -16.59
CA THR A 64 6.61 17.52 -16.42
C THR A 64 5.57 16.47 -16.08
N SER A 65 5.60 15.33 -16.78
CA SER A 65 4.71 14.20 -16.48
C SER A 65 4.93 13.69 -15.06
N LYS A 66 3.93 13.91 -14.19
CA LYS A 66 3.94 13.43 -12.79
C LYS A 66 4.07 11.91 -12.72
N SER A 67 3.43 11.19 -13.64
CA SER A 67 3.52 9.72 -13.71
C SER A 67 4.93 9.26 -14.09
N ALA A 68 5.61 9.94 -15.00
CA ALA A 68 7.00 9.62 -15.35
C ALA A 68 7.95 9.87 -14.16
N ILE A 69 7.78 10.99 -13.44
CA ILE A 69 8.58 11.28 -12.23
C ILE A 69 8.38 10.20 -11.17
N ARG A 70 7.12 9.79 -10.93
CA ARG A 70 6.82 8.74 -9.96
C ARG A 70 7.45 7.41 -10.38
N LEU A 71 7.35 7.02 -11.65
CA LEU A 71 7.96 5.80 -12.17
C LEU A 71 9.48 5.82 -11.99
N LEU A 72 10.13 6.91 -12.37
CA LEU A 72 11.58 7.10 -12.19
C LEU A 72 11.97 6.96 -10.72
N ARG A 73 11.24 7.61 -9.80
CA ARG A 73 11.48 7.47 -8.35
C ARG A 73 11.38 6.01 -7.90
N GLY A 74 10.41 5.26 -8.43
CA GLY A 74 10.27 3.81 -8.17
C GLY A 74 11.48 3.01 -8.65
N ILE A 75 11.95 3.25 -9.87
CA ILE A 75 13.14 2.59 -10.45
C ILE A 75 14.40 2.90 -9.61
N LEU A 76 14.59 4.17 -9.23
CA LEU A 76 15.71 4.58 -8.39
C LEU A 76 15.63 3.93 -7.01
N MET A 77 14.45 3.87 -6.39
CA MET A 77 14.26 3.18 -5.12
C MET A 77 14.67 1.71 -5.19
N ILE A 78 14.25 0.99 -6.24
CA ILE A 78 14.63 -0.42 -6.43
C ILE A 78 16.14 -0.55 -6.53
N ALA A 79 16.80 0.31 -7.32
CA ALA A 79 18.24 0.24 -7.48
C ALA A 79 18.99 0.52 -6.17
N TRP A 80 18.54 1.51 -5.40
CA TRP A 80 19.12 1.83 -4.09
C TRP A 80 18.90 0.73 -3.06
N LEU A 81 17.70 0.15 -3.00
CA LEU A 81 17.43 -1.00 -2.14
C LEU A 81 18.33 -2.19 -2.52
N SER A 82 18.50 -2.44 -3.81
CA SER A 82 19.36 -3.52 -4.32
C SER A 82 20.82 -3.31 -3.91
N LYS A 83 21.34 -2.08 -4.07
CA LYS A 83 22.70 -1.72 -3.63
C LYS A 83 22.86 -1.78 -2.11
N PHE A 84 21.83 -1.38 -1.35
CA PHE A 84 21.82 -1.49 0.10
C PHE A 84 21.94 -2.96 0.55
N ILE A 85 21.24 -3.89 -0.10
CA ILE A 85 21.41 -5.32 0.20
C ILE A 85 22.85 -5.79 -0.09
N ILE A 86 23.47 -5.36 -1.18
CA ILE A 86 24.89 -5.66 -1.45
C ILE A 86 25.77 -5.18 -0.28
N VAL A 87 25.56 -3.94 0.18
CA VAL A 87 26.29 -3.35 1.30
C VAL A 87 26.11 -4.17 2.59
N VAL A 88 24.90 -4.62 2.92
CA VAL A 88 24.66 -5.47 4.10
C VAL A 88 25.51 -6.75 4.05
N PHE A 89 25.53 -7.44 2.91
CA PHE A 89 26.34 -8.66 2.77
C PHE A 89 27.85 -8.40 2.78
N LEU A 90 28.31 -7.25 2.26
CA LEU A 90 29.70 -6.85 2.40
C LEU A 90 30.09 -6.55 3.85
N PHE A 91 29.21 -5.91 4.62
CA PHE A 91 29.43 -5.68 6.04
C PHE A 91 29.52 -6.99 6.84
N LEU A 92 28.71 -7.99 6.48
CA LEU A 92 28.82 -9.33 7.07
C LEU A 92 30.17 -9.98 6.75
N ASP A 93 30.66 -9.86 5.52
CA ASP A 93 32.00 -10.35 5.14
C ASP A 93 33.11 -9.59 5.89
N ASP A 94 32.99 -8.27 6.03
CA ASP A 94 33.97 -7.47 6.77
C ASP A 94 33.97 -7.83 8.27
N GLY A 95 32.81 -8.13 8.87
CA GLY A 95 32.72 -8.66 10.22
C GLY A 95 33.40 -10.03 10.38
N ARG A 96 33.22 -10.93 9.39
CA ARG A 96 33.92 -12.22 9.33
C ARG A 96 35.44 -12.02 9.25
N ARG A 97 35.92 -11.11 8.39
CA ARG A 97 37.35 -10.82 8.22
C ARG A 97 37.97 -10.26 9.50
N LEU A 98 37.25 -9.36 10.18
CA LEU A 98 37.67 -8.84 11.48
C LEU A 98 37.76 -9.95 12.54
N ALA A 99 36.77 -10.83 12.63
CA ALA A 99 36.78 -11.95 13.57
C ALA A 99 37.96 -12.92 13.32
N LEU A 100 38.24 -13.25 12.05
CA LEU A 100 39.38 -14.07 11.68
C LEU A 100 40.73 -13.40 12.02
N SER A 101 40.85 -12.10 11.76
CA SER A 101 42.06 -11.33 12.09
C SER A 101 42.31 -11.25 13.60
N LEU A 102 41.25 -11.03 14.40
CA LEU A 102 41.33 -11.04 15.85
C LEU A 102 41.67 -12.43 16.40
N TRP A 103 41.11 -13.49 15.81
CA TRP A 103 41.42 -14.86 16.19
C TRP A 103 42.89 -15.21 15.91
N GLY A 104 43.40 -14.89 14.72
CA GLY A 104 44.82 -15.09 14.37
C GLY A 104 45.77 -14.33 15.30
N ALA A 105 45.43 -13.09 15.65
CA ALA A 105 46.19 -12.31 16.62
C ALA A 105 46.19 -12.94 18.02
N LEU A 106 45.08 -13.53 18.47
CA LEU A 106 44.97 -14.24 19.74
C LEU A 106 45.67 -15.60 19.72
N SER A 107 45.66 -16.31 18.59
CA SER A 107 46.31 -17.62 18.42
C SER A 107 47.81 -17.53 18.13
N SER A 108 48.40 -16.33 18.18
CA SER A 108 49.81 -16.07 17.88
C SER A 108 50.24 -16.53 16.47
N ASP A 109 49.30 -16.58 15.53
CA ASP A 109 49.51 -16.92 14.12
C ASP A 109 48.89 -15.82 13.23
N PRO A 110 49.54 -14.65 13.14
CA PRO A 110 48.96 -13.49 12.48
C PRO A 110 49.17 -13.56 10.96
N ASP A 111 48.19 -14.15 10.24
CA ASP A 111 48.10 -14.12 8.77
C ASP A 111 47.65 -12.76 8.18
N GLY A 112 47.76 -11.67 8.95
CA GLY A 112 47.33 -10.33 8.55
C GLY A 112 45.81 -10.15 8.50
N PHE A 113 45.34 -9.06 7.87
CA PHE A 113 43.90 -8.83 7.67
C PHE A 113 43.45 -9.55 6.39
N PRO A 114 42.56 -10.56 6.45
CA PRO A 114 42.21 -11.37 5.29
C PRO A 114 41.69 -10.50 4.14
N GLU A 115 42.00 -10.84 2.88
CA GLU A 115 41.44 -10.15 1.72
C GLU A 115 39.93 -10.39 1.58
N ARG A 116 39.26 -9.54 0.78
CA ARG A 116 37.83 -9.70 0.51
C ARG A 116 37.60 -10.97 -0.33
N SER A 117 36.68 -11.82 0.10
CA SER A 117 36.40 -13.05 -0.64
C SER A 117 35.58 -12.79 -1.90
N ARG A 118 36.05 -13.29 -3.04
CA ARG A 118 35.29 -13.26 -4.29
C ARG A 118 33.96 -13.99 -4.20
N THR A 119 33.91 -15.09 -3.46
CA THR A 119 32.68 -15.84 -3.20
C THR A 119 31.68 -14.98 -2.43
N MET A 120 32.11 -14.32 -1.35
CA MET A 120 31.23 -13.44 -0.58
C MET A 120 30.77 -12.21 -1.38
N ALA A 121 31.65 -11.62 -2.19
CA ALA A 121 31.27 -10.55 -3.11
C ALA A 121 30.23 -11.02 -4.14
N SER A 122 30.37 -12.23 -4.68
CA SER A 122 29.40 -12.81 -5.63
C SER A 122 28.06 -13.10 -4.96
N VAL A 123 28.07 -13.59 -3.72
CA VAL A 123 26.86 -13.75 -2.89
C VAL A 123 26.20 -12.39 -2.66
N ALA A 124 26.96 -11.35 -2.27
CA ALA A 124 26.44 -10.01 -2.05
C ALA A 124 25.74 -9.45 -3.30
N VAL A 125 26.39 -9.54 -4.47
CA VAL A 125 25.82 -9.11 -5.76
C VAL A 125 24.55 -9.91 -6.07
N THR A 126 24.59 -11.24 -5.93
CA THR A 126 23.43 -12.11 -6.19
C THR A 126 22.25 -11.75 -5.29
N MET A 127 22.49 -11.55 -4.00
CA MET A 127 21.47 -11.15 -3.04
C MET A 127 20.93 -9.74 -3.33
N GLY A 128 21.76 -8.82 -3.83
CA GLY A 128 21.31 -7.53 -4.34
C GLY A 128 20.40 -7.63 -5.57
N PHE A 129 20.60 -8.63 -6.42
CA PHE A 129 19.73 -8.88 -7.58
C PHE A 129 18.33 -9.39 -7.19
N VAL A 130 18.15 -10.04 -6.04
CA VAL A 130 16.85 -10.56 -5.59
C VAL A 130 15.78 -9.46 -5.46
N PRO A 131 15.96 -8.37 -4.70
CA PRO A 131 14.98 -7.28 -4.65
C PRO A 131 14.83 -6.59 -6.00
N PHE A 132 15.89 -6.47 -6.81
CA PHE A 132 15.81 -5.91 -8.16
C PHE A 132 14.81 -6.69 -9.03
N VAL A 133 15.04 -8.00 -9.18
CA VAL A 133 14.20 -8.87 -10.02
C VAL A 133 12.77 -8.92 -9.49
N THR A 134 12.60 -9.11 -8.18
CA THR A 134 11.26 -9.26 -7.59
C THR A 134 10.43 -7.98 -7.67
N LEU A 135 11.03 -6.80 -7.44
CA LEU A 135 10.33 -5.53 -7.55
C LEU A 135 10.08 -5.12 -9.01
N VAL A 136 11.03 -5.35 -9.92
CA VAL A 136 10.78 -5.15 -11.36
C VAL A 136 9.64 -6.06 -11.84
N TYR A 137 9.64 -7.33 -11.45
CA TYR A 137 8.54 -8.25 -11.72
C TYR A 137 7.21 -7.73 -11.13
N GLY A 138 7.24 -7.18 -9.92
CA GLY A 138 6.09 -6.57 -9.27
C GLY A 138 5.48 -5.40 -10.06
N ILE A 139 6.32 -4.57 -10.69
CA ILE A 139 5.88 -3.48 -11.59
C ILE A 139 5.30 -4.05 -12.87
N LEU A 140 6.00 -4.98 -13.52
CA LEU A 140 5.64 -5.44 -14.87
C LEU A 140 4.43 -6.39 -14.89
N ARG A 141 4.24 -7.20 -13.84
CA ARG A 141 3.24 -8.28 -13.84
C ARG A 141 2.15 -8.14 -12.78
N ASN A 142 2.50 -7.69 -11.57
CA ASN A 142 1.58 -7.82 -10.43
C ASN A 142 0.73 -6.59 -10.16
N ARG A 143 1.13 -5.39 -10.60
CA ARG A 143 0.44 -4.13 -10.27
C ARG A 143 -1.03 -4.05 -10.73
N HIS A 144 -1.42 -4.90 -11.67
CA HIS A 144 -2.79 -5.02 -12.21
C HIS A 144 -3.35 -6.45 -12.10
N ARG A 145 -2.69 -7.31 -11.31
CA ARG A 145 -3.12 -8.69 -11.09
C ARG A 145 -4.16 -8.75 -9.97
N TYR A 146 -5.33 -8.22 -10.26
CA TYR A 146 -6.47 -8.23 -9.34
C TYR A 146 -6.78 -9.65 -8.88
N THR A 147 -6.86 -9.82 -7.57
CA THR A 147 -7.08 -11.12 -6.93
C THR A 147 -8.32 -11.00 -6.06
N VAL A 148 -9.24 -11.95 -6.21
CA VAL A 148 -10.46 -12.02 -5.40
C VAL A 148 -10.15 -12.81 -4.13
N PHE A 149 -10.29 -12.16 -2.98
CA PHE A 149 -10.19 -12.79 -1.67
C PHE A 149 -11.61 -13.06 -1.16
N ARG A 150 -11.82 -14.21 -0.53
CA ARG A 150 -13.14 -14.61 -0.01
C ARG A 150 -13.07 -14.85 1.47
N GLU A 151 -13.96 -14.22 2.21
CA GLU A 151 -14.09 -14.40 3.64
C GLU A 151 -15.52 -14.74 4.00
N LYS A 152 -15.66 -15.64 4.97
CA LYS A 152 -16.94 -15.96 5.58
C LYS A 152 -16.90 -15.49 7.02
N ILE A 153 -17.83 -14.64 7.40
CA ILE A 153 -17.94 -14.12 8.77
C ILE A 153 -19.23 -14.64 9.37
N THR A 154 -19.11 -15.44 10.42
CA THR A 154 -20.26 -15.91 11.21
C THR A 154 -20.54 -14.93 12.34
N LEU A 155 -21.79 -14.48 12.43
CA LEU A 155 -22.26 -13.48 13.38
C LEU A 155 -23.37 -14.08 14.25
N LYS A 156 -23.21 -14.01 15.58
CA LYS A 156 -24.10 -14.65 16.55
C LYS A 156 -25.58 -14.24 16.44
N ASN A 157 -25.84 -12.96 16.19
CA ASN A 157 -27.18 -12.39 16.17
C ASN A 157 -27.56 -11.86 14.78
N LEU A 158 -27.09 -12.49 13.71
CA LEU A 158 -27.47 -12.10 12.35
C LEU A 158 -28.87 -12.64 12.04
N PRO A 159 -29.84 -11.78 11.69
CA PRO A 159 -31.17 -12.22 11.26
C PRO A 159 -31.08 -13.24 10.13
N PRO A 160 -31.90 -14.30 10.13
CA PRO A 160 -31.88 -15.33 9.09
C PRO A 160 -32.05 -14.77 7.66
N ALA A 161 -32.83 -13.69 7.49
CA ALA A 161 -33.02 -13.03 6.19
C ALA A 161 -31.70 -12.48 5.61
N LEU A 162 -30.75 -12.09 6.45
CA LEU A 162 -29.43 -11.57 6.06
C LEU A 162 -28.37 -12.68 5.89
N ASN A 163 -28.72 -13.95 6.08
CA ASN A 163 -27.80 -15.05 5.85
C ASN A 163 -27.37 -15.09 4.35
N GLY A 164 -26.07 -15.18 4.12
CA GLY A 164 -25.46 -15.09 2.80
C GLY A 164 -25.44 -13.67 2.22
N LEU A 165 -25.59 -12.62 3.04
CA LEU A 165 -25.41 -11.23 2.57
C LEU A 165 -23.99 -11.07 2.01
N LYS A 166 -23.89 -10.72 0.73
CA LYS A 166 -22.61 -10.64 0.01
C LYS A 166 -22.16 -9.20 -0.17
N ILE A 167 -21.02 -8.87 0.41
CA ILE A 167 -20.42 -7.53 0.39
C ILE A 167 -19.11 -7.62 -0.38
N VAL A 168 -18.95 -6.79 -1.41
CA VAL A 168 -17.65 -6.61 -2.06
C VAL A 168 -16.97 -5.37 -1.51
N GLN A 169 -15.73 -5.52 -1.03
CA GLN A 169 -14.90 -4.41 -0.60
C GLN A 169 -13.76 -4.17 -1.59
N ILE A 170 -13.56 -2.90 -1.92
CA ILE A 170 -12.34 -2.36 -2.51
C ILE A 170 -11.86 -1.16 -1.70
N SER A 171 -10.58 -0.83 -1.80
CA SER A 171 -9.99 0.33 -1.13
C SER A 171 -8.80 0.84 -1.93
N ASP A 172 -8.26 2.00 -1.55
CA ASP A 172 -6.97 2.51 -2.00
C ASP A 172 -6.76 2.40 -3.52
N ILE A 173 -7.65 3.03 -4.29
CA ILE A 173 -7.58 3.04 -5.75
C ILE A 173 -6.36 3.86 -6.19
N HIS A 174 -6.09 5.02 -5.58
CA HIS A 174 -4.95 5.86 -5.98
C HIS A 174 -4.97 6.16 -7.49
N SER A 175 -6.10 6.67 -7.98
CA SER A 175 -6.41 6.83 -9.41
C SER A 175 -5.32 7.56 -10.20
N GLY A 176 -4.66 8.54 -9.57
CA GLY A 176 -3.57 9.30 -10.17
C GLY A 176 -2.32 8.47 -10.49
N SER A 177 -2.24 7.22 -10.02
CA SER A 177 -1.14 6.29 -10.30
C SER A 177 -1.35 5.48 -11.59
N PHE A 178 -2.58 5.43 -12.11
CA PHE A 178 -2.86 4.74 -13.38
C PHE A 178 -2.52 5.63 -14.58
N THR A 179 -2.13 4.98 -15.67
CA THR A 179 -1.86 5.60 -16.98
C THR A 179 -2.74 5.04 -18.09
N ASP A 180 -3.55 4.04 -17.79
CA ASP A 180 -4.43 3.33 -18.72
C ASP A 180 -5.67 2.84 -17.95
N GLY A 181 -6.83 2.94 -18.59
CA GLY A 181 -8.11 2.48 -18.07
C GLY A 181 -8.40 0.99 -18.31
N GLU A 182 -7.68 0.31 -19.20
CA GLU A 182 -7.93 -1.11 -19.50
C GLU A 182 -7.81 -2.01 -18.25
N PRO A 183 -6.76 -1.89 -17.41
CA PRO A 183 -6.67 -2.67 -16.18
C PRO A 183 -7.85 -2.41 -15.24
N LEU A 184 -8.28 -1.16 -15.15
CA LEU A 184 -9.42 -0.77 -14.31
C LEU A 184 -10.69 -1.48 -14.76
N ARG A 185 -10.98 -1.51 -16.07
CA ARG A 185 -12.14 -2.21 -16.63
C ARG A 185 -12.14 -3.69 -16.27
N LYS A 186 -10.99 -4.38 -16.32
CA LYS A 186 -10.87 -5.77 -15.87
C LYS A 186 -11.21 -5.93 -14.39
N GLY A 187 -10.71 -5.05 -13.53
CA GLY A 187 -11.03 -5.04 -12.10
C GLY A 187 -12.53 -4.83 -11.85
N ILE A 188 -13.16 -3.87 -12.54
CA ILE A 188 -14.60 -3.61 -12.41
C ILE A 188 -15.44 -4.80 -12.91
N GLN A 189 -15.01 -5.46 -13.99
CA GLN A 189 -15.67 -6.69 -14.47
C GLN A 189 -15.60 -7.80 -13.42
N LEU A 190 -14.46 -7.97 -12.72
CA LEU A 190 -14.34 -8.95 -11.64
C LEU A 190 -15.29 -8.61 -10.49
N ILE A 191 -15.35 -7.34 -10.06
CA ILE A 191 -16.28 -6.88 -9.01
C ILE A 191 -17.73 -7.21 -9.39
N ASN A 192 -18.16 -6.83 -10.59
CA ASN A 192 -19.54 -7.02 -11.02
C ASN A 192 -19.92 -8.50 -11.19
N ARG A 193 -18.96 -9.36 -11.57
CA ARG A 193 -19.20 -10.81 -11.69
C ARG A 193 -19.55 -11.48 -10.36
N GLU A 194 -19.16 -10.88 -9.24
CA GLU A 194 -19.51 -11.40 -7.90
C GLU A 194 -20.98 -11.22 -7.56
N ASN A 195 -21.72 -10.40 -8.34
CA ASN A 195 -23.11 -10.02 -8.10
C ASN A 195 -23.35 -9.58 -6.63
N PRO A 196 -22.66 -8.53 -6.16
CA PRO A 196 -22.72 -8.13 -4.76
C PRO A 196 -24.08 -7.55 -4.37
N ASP A 197 -24.49 -7.82 -3.12
CA ASP A 197 -25.61 -7.11 -2.50
C ASP A 197 -25.20 -5.67 -2.19
N LEU A 198 -23.99 -5.47 -1.65
CA LEU A 198 -23.41 -4.16 -1.32
C LEU A 198 -21.97 -4.07 -1.86
N VAL A 199 -21.55 -2.88 -2.28
CA VAL A 199 -20.12 -2.59 -2.53
C VAL A 199 -19.66 -1.49 -1.59
N PHE A 200 -18.53 -1.71 -0.92
CA PHE A 200 -17.88 -0.74 -0.05
C PHE A 200 -16.55 -0.29 -0.65
N PHE A 201 -16.38 1.01 -0.80
CA PHE A 201 -15.12 1.65 -1.11
C PHE A 201 -14.56 2.37 0.12
N THR A 202 -13.48 1.87 0.71
CA THR A 202 -13.02 2.33 2.03
C THR A 202 -11.95 3.41 1.99
N GLY A 203 -11.94 4.27 0.97
CA GLY A 203 -11.13 5.49 0.91
C GLY A 203 -9.89 5.41 0.00
N ASP A 204 -9.23 6.56 -0.17
CA ASP A 204 -8.06 6.78 -1.02
C ASP A 204 -8.36 6.57 -2.52
N LEU A 205 -9.30 7.38 -3.03
CA LEU A 205 -9.68 7.37 -4.45
C LEU A 205 -8.61 8.04 -5.31
N VAL A 206 -8.00 9.10 -4.80
CA VAL A 206 -6.96 9.89 -5.48
C VAL A 206 -5.66 9.82 -4.68
N ASN A 207 -4.53 10.13 -5.32
CA ASN A 207 -3.26 10.24 -4.59
C ASN A 207 -3.21 11.55 -3.79
N SER A 208 -3.82 12.61 -4.33
CA SER A 208 -3.59 13.97 -3.86
C SER A 208 -4.61 15.01 -4.33
N VAL A 209 -5.16 14.90 -5.54
CA VAL A 209 -6.08 15.92 -6.09
C VAL A 209 -7.24 15.27 -6.81
N ALA A 210 -8.41 15.92 -6.76
CA ALA A 210 -9.67 15.38 -7.29
C ALA A 210 -9.59 15.09 -8.79
N ASP A 211 -8.84 15.88 -9.56
CA ASP A 211 -8.77 15.73 -11.02
C ASP A 211 -8.07 14.43 -11.46
N GLU A 212 -7.40 13.71 -10.54
CA GLU A 212 -6.79 12.42 -10.82
C GLU A 212 -7.81 11.32 -11.16
N ILE A 213 -9.05 11.41 -10.67
CA ILE A 213 -10.10 10.41 -10.96
C ILE A 213 -10.84 10.68 -12.27
N VAL A 214 -10.81 11.93 -12.77
CA VAL A 214 -11.61 12.37 -13.94
C VAL A 214 -11.50 11.44 -15.15
N PRO A 215 -10.31 10.95 -15.55
CA PRO A 215 -10.19 10.04 -16.70
C PRO A 215 -10.90 8.69 -16.53
N TYR A 216 -11.33 8.34 -15.31
CA TYR A 216 -11.80 7.02 -14.94
C TYR A 216 -13.20 7.01 -14.34
N LEU A 217 -13.89 8.16 -14.26
CA LEU A 217 -15.24 8.27 -13.71
C LEU A 217 -16.21 7.29 -14.39
N ASP A 218 -16.21 7.24 -15.73
CA ASP A 218 -17.06 6.34 -16.50
C ASP A 218 -16.75 4.85 -16.28
N ILE A 219 -15.52 4.52 -15.85
CA ILE A 219 -15.12 3.14 -15.58
C ILE A 219 -15.60 2.73 -14.20
N PHE A 220 -15.30 3.53 -13.18
CA PHE A 220 -15.69 3.25 -11.80
C PHE A 220 -17.20 3.40 -11.56
N GLY A 221 -17.88 4.23 -12.35
CA GLY A 221 -19.34 4.33 -12.37
C GLY A 221 -20.05 3.08 -12.91
N GLN A 222 -19.31 2.10 -13.46
CA GLN A 222 -19.88 0.82 -13.87
C GLN A 222 -19.97 -0.20 -12.73
N ILE A 223 -19.45 0.10 -11.53
CA ILE A 223 -19.63 -0.77 -10.36
C ILE A 223 -21.11 -0.85 -10.01
N ARG A 224 -21.63 -2.07 -9.89
CA ARG A 224 -23.03 -2.33 -9.58
C ARG A 224 -23.14 -3.18 -8.32
N ALA A 225 -24.13 -2.84 -7.50
CA ALA A 225 -24.53 -3.61 -6.32
C ALA A 225 -26.04 -3.51 -6.16
N ARG A 226 -26.68 -4.56 -5.65
CA ARG A 226 -28.15 -4.62 -5.54
C ARG A 226 -28.73 -3.51 -4.65
N TYR A 227 -28.06 -3.21 -3.54
CA TYR A 227 -28.52 -2.24 -2.54
C TYR A 227 -27.62 -0.99 -2.46
N GLY A 228 -26.66 -0.86 -3.38
CA GLY A 228 -25.87 0.35 -3.57
C GLY A 228 -24.38 0.23 -3.28
N VAL A 229 -23.66 1.25 -3.73
CA VAL A 229 -22.22 1.42 -3.54
C VAL A 229 -22.02 2.51 -2.50
N PHE A 230 -21.35 2.20 -1.39
CA PHE A 230 -21.08 3.14 -0.30
C PHE A 230 -19.59 3.42 -0.22
N SER A 231 -19.24 4.65 0.13
CA SER A 231 -17.85 5.08 0.15
C SER A 231 -17.56 6.03 1.31
N VAL A 232 -16.28 6.08 1.72
CA VAL A 232 -15.73 7.07 2.66
C VAL A 232 -14.47 7.67 2.06
N PHE A 233 -13.99 8.78 2.63
CA PHE A 233 -12.68 9.32 2.29
C PHE A 233 -11.56 8.63 3.06
N GLY A 234 -10.42 8.47 2.40
CA GLY A 234 -9.15 8.12 3.01
C GLY A 234 -8.26 9.34 3.24
N ASN A 235 -7.07 9.12 3.81
CA ASN A 235 -6.18 10.23 4.16
C ASN A 235 -5.64 10.97 2.93
N HIS A 236 -5.56 10.34 1.76
CA HIS A 236 -5.10 10.98 0.52
C HIS A 236 -6.15 11.86 -0.15
N ASP A 237 -7.44 11.63 0.13
CA ASP A 237 -8.57 12.33 -0.50
C ASP A 237 -8.69 13.80 -0.04
N TYR A 238 -8.15 14.14 1.13
CA TYR A 238 -8.20 15.50 1.70
C TYR A 238 -7.26 16.50 1.01
N GLY A 239 -6.36 16.03 0.13
CA GLY A 239 -5.37 16.86 -0.54
C GLY A 239 -4.32 17.46 0.39
N ASP A 240 -4.08 16.86 1.56
CA ASP A 240 -3.09 17.31 2.55
C ASP A 240 -1.64 17.19 2.06
N TYR A 241 -1.39 16.37 1.04
CA TYR A 241 -0.07 16.10 0.48
C TYR A 241 0.32 17.06 -0.66
N VAL A 242 -0.47 18.11 -0.87
CA VAL A 242 -0.25 19.14 -1.90
C VAL A 242 -0.18 20.51 -1.25
N ARG A 243 0.73 21.36 -1.76
CA ARG A 243 0.76 22.77 -1.39
C ARG A 243 -0.28 23.53 -2.21
N TRP A 244 -1.31 24.01 -1.54
CA TRP A 244 -2.38 24.80 -2.15
C TRP A 244 -2.05 26.29 -2.17
N PRO A 245 -2.44 27.04 -3.23
CA PRO A 245 -2.31 28.50 -3.24
C PRO A 245 -3.16 29.18 -2.16
N SER A 246 -4.31 28.60 -1.82
CA SER A 246 -5.17 29.05 -0.74
C SER A 246 -5.93 27.89 -0.08
N ALA A 247 -6.39 28.09 1.16
CA ALA A 247 -7.25 27.12 1.84
C ALA A 247 -8.59 26.91 1.12
N GLU A 248 -9.06 27.91 0.38
CA GLU A 248 -10.28 27.81 -0.41
C GLU A 248 -10.14 26.85 -1.58
N MET A 249 -9.02 26.91 -2.32
CA MET A 249 -8.76 25.96 -3.41
C MET A 249 -8.67 24.51 -2.91
N LYS A 250 -8.12 24.29 -1.72
CA LYS A 250 -8.12 22.97 -1.08
C LYS A 250 -9.54 22.50 -0.76
N ARG A 251 -10.36 23.37 -0.16
CA ARG A 251 -11.77 23.04 0.13
C ARG A 251 -12.54 22.73 -1.16
N GLU A 252 -12.30 23.51 -2.22
CA GLU A 252 -12.94 23.28 -3.50
C GLU A 252 -12.50 21.96 -4.15
N ASN A 253 -11.22 21.60 -4.05
CA ASN A 253 -10.76 20.27 -4.45
C ASN A 253 -11.52 19.15 -3.73
N LEU A 254 -11.71 19.26 -2.40
CA LEU A 254 -12.43 18.25 -1.64
C LEU A 254 -13.92 18.19 -2.03
N ARG A 255 -14.56 19.33 -2.31
CA ARG A 255 -15.94 19.38 -2.81
C ARG A 255 -16.08 18.70 -4.18
N ARG A 256 -15.14 18.97 -5.11
CA ARG A 256 -15.11 18.31 -6.42
C ARG A 256 -14.95 16.79 -6.28
N LEU A 257 -14.09 16.34 -5.37
CA LEU A 257 -13.93 14.90 -5.11
C LEU A 257 -15.23 14.27 -4.58
N ALA A 258 -15.92 14.93 -3.64
CA ALA A 258 -17.22 14.46 -3.16
C ALA A 258 -18.26 14.37 -4.29
N GLU A 259 -18.25 15.35 -5.19
CA GLU A 259 -19.12 15.34 -6.37
C GLU A 259 -18.77 14.20 -7.34
N TYR A 260 -17.50 13.88 -7.54
CA TYR A 260 -17.08 12.77 -8.37
C TYR A 260 -17.55 11.40 -7.83
N HIS A 261 -17.56 11.20 -6.50
CA HIS A 261 -18.20 10.01 -5.92
C HIS A 261 -19.68 9.93 -6.32
N ARG A 262 -20.41 11.05 -6.25
CA ARG A 262 -21.82 11.11 -6.66
C ARG A 262 -22.00 10.85 -8.15
N GLN A 263 -21.15 11.39 -9.01
CA GLN A 263 -21.18 11.16 -10.46
C GLN A 263 -20.98 9.69 -10.84
N MET A 264 -20.17 8.95 -10.08
CA MET A 264 -20.01 7.50 -10.24
C MET A 264 -21.19 6.69 -9.66
N GLY A 265 -22.21 7.36 -9.11
CA GLY A 265 -23.36 6.70 -8.46
C GLY A 265 -23.05 6.16 -7.07
N TRP A 266 -21.94 6.59 -6.45
CA TRP A 266 -21.55 6.14 -5.11
C TRP A 266 -22.13 7.05 -4.03
N GLN A 267 -22.53 6.45 -2.92
CA GLN A 267 -23.01 7.16 -1.74
C GLN A 267 -21.83 7.42 -0.81
N LEU A 268 -21.30 8.65 -0.87
CA LEU A 268 -20.24 9.10 0.03
C LEU A 268 -20.83 9.40 1.42
N LEU A 269 -20.26 8.78 2.45
CA LEU A 269 -20.62 8.97 3.85
C LEU A 269 -19.51 9.74 4.57
N ARG A 270 -19.86 10.85 5.22
CA ARG A 270 -18.91 11.73 5.92
C ARG A 270 -19.38 12.00 7.34
N ASN A 271 -19.02 11.10 8.25
CA ASN A 271 -19.57 11.05 9.61
C ASN A 271 -21.10 10.92 9.59
N GLU A 272 -21.59 10.01 8.76
CA GLU A 272 -23.00 9.78 8.45
C GLU A 272 -23.30 8.28 8.37
N ASN A 273 -24.58 7.93 8.38
CA ASN A 273 -25.06 6.58 8.08
C ASN A 273 -26.19 6.57 7.05
N ARG A 274 -26.47 5.39 6.51
CA ARG A 274 -27.66 5.08 5.73
C ARG A 274 -28.27 3.79 6.28
N ILE A 275 -29.58 3.80 6.51
CA ILE A 275 -30.35 2.60 6.80
C ILE A 275 -30.84 2.04 5.47
N VAL A 276 -30.44 0.81 5.18
CA VAL A 276 -30.77 0.08 3.97
C VAL A 276 -31.70 -1.06 4.37
N ASP A 277 -32.87 -1.15 3.72
CA ASP A 277 -33.73 -2.32 3.85
C ASP A 277 -33.18 -3.44 2.96
N ILE A 278 -32.73 -4.51 3.59
CA ILE A 278 -32.21 -5.69 2.91
C ILE A 278 -33.08 -6.87 3.30
N ARG A 279 -33.94 -7.29 2.37
CA ARG A 279 -34.83 -8.44 2.55
C ARG A 279 -35.74 -8.30 3.79
N GLY A 280 -36.20 -7.07 4.08
CA GLY A 280 -37.08 -6.75 5.22
C GLY A 280 -36.35 -6.40 6.51
N GLU A 281 -35.01 -6.50 6.53
CA GLU A 281 -34.19 -6.17 7.70
C GLU A 281 -33.47 -4.83 7.53
N LYS A 282 -33.43 -4.04 8.62
CA LYS A 282 -32.72 -2.76 8.63
C LYS A 282 -31.22 -2.98 8.84
N VAL A 283 -30.43 -2.70 7.82
CA VAL A 283 -28.96 -2.70 7.87
C VAL A 283 -28.45 -1.27 7.89
N ALA A 284 -27.71 -0.90 8.92
CA ALA A 284 -27.03 0.39 9.00
C ALA A 284 -25.65 0.30 8.36
N VAL A 285 -25.44 1.06 7.30
CA VAL A 285 -24.12 1.34 6.72
C VAL A 285 -23.64 2.66 7.29
N ILE A 286 -22.60 2.61 8.12
CA ILE A 286 -22.02 3.74 8.83
C ILE A 286 -20.70 4.10 8.15
N GLY A 287 -20.45 5.38 7.88
CA GLY A 287 -19.19 5.83 7.31
C GLY A 287 -18.64 7.04 8.03
N VAL A 288 -17.36 6.95 8.41
CA VAL A 288 -16.63 8.02 9.11
C VAL A 288 -15.63 8.67 8.17
N GLU A 289 -15.36 9.95 8.39
CA GLU A 289 -14.19 10.62 7.81
C GLU A 289 -12.89 10.05 8.41
N ASN A 290 -11.74 10.31 7.79
CA ASN A 290 -10.48 9.67 8.18
C ASN A 290 -10.16 9.84 9.67
N TYR A 291 -9.92 8.74 10.38
CA TYR A 291 -9.46 8.71 11.76
C TYR A 291 -8.25 7.77 11.85
N SER A 292 -7.12 8.28 12.34
CA SER A 292 -5.91 7.48 12.58
C SER A 292 -5.47 7.58 14.04
N ALA A 293 -5.13 6.45 14.67
CA ALA A 293 -4.51 6.47 15.99
C ALA A 293 -3.08 7.02 15.96
N SER A 294 -2.41 6.95 14.81
CA SER A 294 -1.09 7.55 14.59
C SER A 294 -1.20 9.08 14.48
N PRO A 295 -0.34 9.84 15.20
CA PRO A 295 -0.33 11.31 15.11
C PRO A 295 0.15 11.84 13.76
N ARG A 296 0.60 10.95 12.85
CA ARG A 296 1.06 11.31 11.51
C ARG A 296 -0.07 11.63 10.53
N PHE A 297 -1.28 11.18 10.82
CA PHE A 297 -2.44 11.35 9.96
C PHE A 297 -3.57 12.08 10.69
N GLN A 298 -4.44 12.72 9.92
CA GLN A 298 -5.49 13.59 10.44
C GLN A 298 -6.62 12.80 11.10
N LYS A 299 -7.30 13.44 12.05
CA LYS A 299 -8.52 12.92 12.70
C LYS A 299 -9.69 13.85 12.37
N TYR A 300 -10.45 13.47 11.35
CA TYR A 300 -11.69 14.12 10.93
C TYR A 300 -12.93 13.29 11.28
N GLY A 301 -12.75 12.01 11.62
CA GLY A 301 -13.82 11.08 11.97
C GLY A 301 -14.54 11.46 13.28
N ASP A 302 -15.86 11.35 13.26
CA ASP A 302 -16.76 11.44 14.41
C ASP A 302 -17.73 10.26 14.35
N LEU A 303 -17.35 9.16 15.01
CA LEU A 303 -18.11 7.91 14.98
C LEU A 303 -19.42 8.01 15.77
N ALA A 304 -19.45 8.80 16.85
CA ALA A 304 -20.68 9.03 17.61
C ALA A 304 -21.76 9.69 16.76
N LYS A 305 -21.39 10.74 16.01
CA LYS A 305 -22.27 11.38 15.03
C LYS A 305 -22.66 10.42 13.92
N ALA A 306 -21.70 9.68 13.36
CA ALA A 306 -21.97 8.73 12.27
C ALA A 306 -22.93 7.61 12.68
N ALA A 307 -22.83 7.12 13.92
CA ALA A 307 -23.65 6.01 14.43
C ALA A 307 -25.02 6.45 14.98
N ALA A 308 -25.27 7.75 15.11
CA ALA A 308 -26.53 8.28 15.62
C ALA A 308 -27.72 7.80 14.76
N GLY A 309 -28.81 7.38 15.42
CA GLY A 309 -30.02 6.89 14.75
C GLY A 309 -29.95 5.43 14.27
N THR A 310 -28.82 4.72 14.45
CA THR A 310 -28.68 3.31 14.01
C THR A 310 -29.13 2.30 15.05
N ALA A 311 -29.64 2.72 16.21
CA ALA A 311 -29.98 1.85 17.35
C ALA A 311 -31.02 0.75 17.01
N SER A 312 -31.91 1.00 16.05
CA SER A 312 -32.94 0.05 15.61
C SER A 312 -32.49 -0.88 14.47
N ALA A 313 -31.28 -0.73 13.94
CA ALA A 313 -30.76 -1.59 12.89
C ALA A 313 -30.37 -2.96 13.44
N ALA A 314 -30.75 -4.02 12.72
CA ALA A 314 -30.43 -5.40 13.05
C ALA A 314 -28.95 -5.72 12.79
N LEU A 315 -28.31 -5.03 11.85
CA LEU A 315 -26.89 -5.15 11.52
C LEU A 315 -26.27 -3.77 11.34
N ARG A 316 -25.06 -3.56 11.90
CA ARG A 316 -24.26 -2.35 11.73
C ARG A 316 -22.92 -2.68 11.09
N LEU A 317 -22.67 -2.07 9.95
CA LEU A 317 -21.45 -2.22 9.15
C LEU A 317 -20.75 -0.85 9.09
N LEU A 318 -19.47 -0.80 9.44
CA LEU A 318 -18.70 0.44 9.52
C LEU A 318 -17.64 0.52 8.42
N LEU A 319 -17.66 1.57 7.62
CA LEU A 319 -16.57 1.95 6.73
C LEU A 319 -15.67 2.96 7.45
N SER A 320 -14.40 2.61 7.63
CA SER A 320 -13.38 3.46 8.24
C SER A 320 -12.04 3.19 7.58
N HIS A 321 -11.43 4.21 6.98
CA HIS A 321 -10.25 4.01 6.13
C HIS A 321 -9.03 3.40 6.84
N ASP A 322 -8.55 4.04 7.91
CA ASP A 322 -7.38 3.57 8.66
C ASP A 322 -7.79 2.50 9.70
N PRO A 323 -7.18 1.29 9.68
CA PRO A 323 -7.56 0.20 10.57
C PRO A 323 -7.23 0.46 12.05
N SER A 324 -6.33 1.40 12.35
CA SER A 324 -5.99 1.75 13.73
C SER A 324 -7.15 2.40 14.50
N HIS A 325 -8.12 2.99 13.79
CA HIS A 325 -9.37 3.49 14.38
C HIS A 325 -10.16 2.39 15.10
N TRP A 326 -10.09 1.15 14.60
CA TRP A 326 -10.84 0.03 15.15
C TRP A 326 -10.46 -0.28 16.60
N GLU A 327 -9.16 -0.38 16.90
CA GLU A 327 -8.70 -0.59 18.28
C GLU A 327 -8.80 0.67 19.13
N ALA A 328 -8.61 1.85 18.53
CA ALA A 328 -8.58 3.12 19.26
C ALA A 328 -9.96 3.56 19.76
N GLU A 329 -11.03 3.30 19.01
CA GLU A 329 -12.38 3.81 19.34
C GLU A 329 -13.48 2.76 19.15
N VAL A 330 -13.49 2.01 18.05
CA VAL A 330 -14.62 1.11 17.72
C VAL A 330 -14.78 0.00 18.75
N VAL A 331 -13.70 -0.75 19.01
CA VAL A 331 -13.70 -1.86 19.98
C VAL A 331 -14.03 -1.39 21.40
N PRO A 332 -13.43 -0.33 21.96
CA PRO A 332 -13.76 0.10 23.31
C PRO A 332 -15.16 0.73 23.44
N CYS A 333 -15.61 1.51 22.46
CA CYS A 333 -16.78 2.40 22.63
C CYS A 333 -18.05 1.95 21.88
N PHE A 334 -17.95 1.13 20.82
CA PHE A 334 -19.09 0.81 19.92
C PHE A 334 -19.25 -0.71 19.71
N LYS A 335 -19.63 -1.42 20.78
CA LYS A 335 -19.75 -2.89 20.80
C LYS A 335 -20.76 -3.49 19.82
N ASN A 336 -21.69 -2.69 19.33
CA ASN A 336 -22.80 -3.11 18.46
C ASN A 336 -22.48 -2.98 16.95
N ILE A 337 -21.26 -2.57 16.60
CA ILE A 337 -20.74 -2.62 15.23
C ILE A 337 -20.19 -4.01 14.97
N ALA A 338 -20.82 -4.74 14.05
CA ALA A 338 -20.47 -6.14 13.78
C ALA A 338 -19.19 -6.28 12.96
N VAL A 339 -19.08 -5.52 11.87
CA VAL A 339 -17.94 -5.60 10.95
C VAL A 339 -17.48 -4.19 10.58
N THR A 340 -16.18 -3.94 10.71
CA THR A 340 -15.49 -2.74 10.25
C THR A 340 -14.68 -3.07 8.99
N PHE A 341 -14.74 -2.21 7.98
CA PHE A 341 -14.05 -2.36 6.69
C PHE A 341 -13.05 -1.21 6.53
N SER A 342 -11.78 -1.57 6.35
CA SER A 342 -10.64 -0.64 6.28
C SER A 342 -9.69 -0.95 5.14
N GLY A 343 -8.81 -0.01 4.81
CA GLY A 343 -7.76 -0.12 3.78
C GLY A 343 -6.43 0.42 4.29
N HIS A 344 -5.91 1.46 3.65
CA HIS A 344 -4.81 2.35 4.08
C HIS A 344 -3.41 1.75 4.09
N THR A 345 -3.27 0.50 4.52
CA THR A 345 -1.95 -0.08 4.82
C THR A 345 -1.25 -0.65 3.59
N HIS A 346 -2.02 -1.05 2.56
CA HIS A 346 -1.58 -1.74 1.35
C HIS A 346 -0.74 -3.02 1.57
N GLY A 347 -0.60 -3.52 2.80
CA GLY A 347 0.52 -4.39 3.18
C GLY A 347 1.88 -3.83 2.70
N MET A 348 2.04 -2.50 2.68
CA MET A 348 3.18 -1.78 2.09
C MET A 348 3.53 -2.20 0.64
N GLN A 349 2.59 -2.81 -0.09
CA GLN A 349 2.77 -3.34 -1.44
C GLN A 349 3.88 -4.41 -1.57
N PHE A 350 4.36 -4.92 -0.44
CA PHE A 350 5.46 -5.87 -0.37
C PHE A 350 5.26 -6.81 0.83
N GLY A 351 5.37 -8.11 0.58
CA GLY A 351 5.25 -9.11 1.61
C GLY A 351 5.33 -10.52 1.05
N ILE A 352 5.11 -11.49 1.92
CA ILE A 352 5.01 -12.90 1.61
C ILE A 352 3.72 -13.39 2.27
N GLU A 353 2.80 -13.92 1.48
CA GLU A 353 1.57 -14.56 1.94
C GLU A 353 1.50 -15.97 1.38
N ILE A 354 1.63 -16.95 2.26
CA ILE A 354 1.40 -18.36 1.98
C ILE A 354 0.15 -18.76 2.78
N PRO A 355 -1.00 -18.96 2.11
CA PRO A 355 -2.27 -19.26 2.76
C PRO A 355 -2.15 -20.39 3.78
N GLY A 356 -2.68 -20.17 4.99
CA GLY A 356 -2.68 -21.16 6.07
C GLY A 356 -1.34 -21.40 6.78
N TRP A 357 -0.22 -20.83 6.31
CA TRP A 357 1.11 -21.11 6.87
C TRP A 357 1.85 -19.87 7.35
N PHE A 358 2.04 -18.89 6.49
CA PHE A 358 2.93 -17.78 6.79
C PHE A 358 2.47 -16.48 6.14
N ARG A 359 2.53 -15.41 6.92
CA ARG A 359 2.21 -14.07 6.45
C ARG A 359 3.16 -13.04 7.05
N TRP A 360 3.84 -12.28 6.19
CA TRP A 360 4.76 -11.23 6.59
C TRP A 360 4.75 -10.06 5.60
N SER A 361 4.80 -8.85 6.14
CA SER A 361 5.01 -7.61 5.40
C SER A 361 5.71 -6.62 6.33
N PRO A 362 6.56 -5.70 5.83
CA PRO A 362 7.06 -4.58 6.62
C PRO A 362 5.95 -3.75 7.27
N ALA A 363 4.72 -3.79 6.73
CA ALA A 363 3.55 -3.14 7.32
C ALA A 363 3.30 -3.57 8.78
N LYS A 364 3.65 -4.81 9.15
CA LYS A 364 3.45 -5.34 10.51
C LYS A 364 4.22 -4.58 11.59
N TRP A 365 5.27 -3.85 11.22
CA TRP A 365 6.06 -3.04 12.15
C TRP A 365 5.40 -1.69 12.44
N MET A 366 4.46 -1.28 11.61
CA MET A 366 3.73 -0.01 11.72
C MET A 366 2.28 -0.22 12.17
N TYR A 367 1.66 -1.32 11.77
CA TYR A 367 0.26 -1.63 12.02
C TYR A 367 0.10 -3.04 12.57
N LYS A 368 -0.68 -3.17 13.64
CA LYS A 368 -1.05 -4.48 14.21
C LYS A 368 -2.00 -5.23 13.28
N GLN A 369 -2.98 -4.53 12.71
CA GLN A 369 -3.86 -5.02 11.64
C GLN A 369 -3.48 -4.37 10.31
N TRP A 370 -3.06 -5.18 9.35
CA TRP A 370 -2.47 -4.68 8.09
C TRP A 370 -2.93 -5.42 6.84
N ALA A 371 -3.59 -6.58 6.96
CA ALA A 371 -4.25 -7.24 5.83
C ALA A 371 -5.21 -8.33 6.33
N GLY A 372 -6.32 -8.56 5.62
CA GLY A 372 -7.25 -9.66 5.89
C GLY A 372 -8.14 -9.45 7.11
N LEU A 373 -8.73 -10.55 7.57
CA LEU A 373 -9.73 -10.57 8.65
C LEU A 373 -9.08 -10.64 10.04
N TYR A 374 -9.61 -9.85 10.97
CA TYR A 374 -9.27 -9.82 12.39
C TYR A 374 -10.55 -9.82 13.22
N GLN A 375 -10.47 -10.31 14.45
CA GLN A 375 -11.60 -10.41 15.37
C GLN A 375 -11.22 -9.97 16.78
N SER A 376 -12.12 -9.25 17.45
CA SER A 376 -12.03 -8.89 18.86
C SER A 376 -13.41 -9.07 19.50
N GLY A 377 -13.55 -10.08 20.36
CA GLY A 377 -14.86 -10.50 20.86
C GLY A 377 -15.80 -10.89 19.71
N GLN A 378 -16.95 -10.22 19.61
CA GLN A 378 -17.94 -10.44 18.53
C GLN A 378 -17.77 -9.47 17.34
N GLN A 379 -16.78 -8.58 17.39
CA GLN A 379 -16.55 -7.59 16.33
C GLN A 379 -15.45 -8.07 15.39
N PHE A 380 -15.64 -7.80 14.11
CA PHE A 380 -14.69 -8.12 13.05
C PHE A 380 -14.13 -6.84 12.41
N LEU A 381 -12.89 -6.92 11.95
CA LEU A 381 -12.25 -5.92 11.11
C LEU A 381 -11.69 -6.62 9.87
N TYR A 382 -12.00 -6.10 8.70
CA TYR A 382 -11.33 -6.48 7.46
C TYR A 382 -10.43 -5.36 6.96
N VAL A 383 -9.15 -5.65 6.74
CA VAL A 383 -8.16 -4.71 6.18
C VAL A 383 -7.84 -5.13 4.74
N ASN A 384 -8.34 -4.37 3.77
CA ASN A 384 -8.11 -4.61 2.35
C ASN A 384 -6.69 -4.16 1.95
N ARG A 385 -6.03 -4.92 1.06
CA ARG A 385 -4.66 -4.64 0.57
C ARG A 385 -4.59 -3.53 -0.48
N GLY A 386 -5.73 -2.95 -0.84
CA GLY A 386 -5.84 -1.88 -1.82
C GLY A 386 -5.97 -2.40 -3.26
N PHE A 387 -6.75 -1.69 -4.06
CA PHE A 387 -7.02 -1.96 -5.46
C PHE A 387 -5.92 -1.43 -6.38
N GLY A 388 -5.31 -0.31 -6.02
CA GLY A 388 -4.28 0.35 -6.83
C GLY A 388 -2.86 0.15 -6.30
N TYR A 389 -2.05 1.19 -6.45
CA TYR A 389 -0.71 1.30 -5.89
C TYR A 389 -0.34 2.77 -5.74
N LEU A 390 0.52 3.07 -4.77
CA LEU A 390 1.02 4.39 -4.46
C LEU A 390 2.53 4.33 -4.19
N GLY A 391 3.26 5.29 -4.75
CA GLY A 391 4.70 5.44 -4.49
C GLY A 391 5.57 4.46 -5.28
N TYR A 392 5.51 3.18 -4.94
CA TYR A 392 6.09 2.08 -5.71
C TYR A 392 5.06 1.59 -6.74
N HIS A 393 5.44 1.47 -8.01
CA HIS A 393 4.49 1.16 -9.12
C HIS A 393 4.23 -0.34 -9.28
N GLY A 394 4.42 -1.11 -8.21
CA GLY A 394 4.40 -2.56 -8.24
C GLY A 394 3.79 -3.16 -6.99
N ARG A 395 3.61 -4.48 -7.04
CA ARG A 395 3.05 -5.30 -5.97
C ARG A 395 3.86 -6.59 -5.87
N VAL A 396 4.37 -6.94 -4.68
CA VAL A 396 5.16 -8.18 -4.50
C VAL A 396 4.60 -8.95 -3.30
N GLY A 397 4.06 -10.14 -3.57
CA GLY A 397 3.42 -11.01 -2.58
C GLY A 397 2.15 -10.45 -1.92
N ILE A 398 1.90 -9.15 -1.99
CA ILE A 398 0.66 -8.47 -1.62
C ILE A 398 0.02 -7.93 -2.90
N LEU A 399 -0.98 -8.62 -3.44
CA LEU A 399 -1.58 -8.30 -4.73
C LEU A 399 -2.73 -7.29 -4.61
N PRO A 400 -3.09 -6.59 -5.71
CA PRO A 400 -4.30 -5.79 -5.77
C PRO A 400 -5.53 -6.63 -5.41
N GLU A 401 -6.31 -6.16 -4.46
CA GLU A 401 -7.33 -6.96 -3.81
C GLU A 401 -8.76 -6.49 -4.14
N ILE A 402 -9.62 -7.46 -4.42
CA ILE A 402 -11.08 -7.34 -4.37
C ILE A 402 -11.56 -8.35 -3.33
N THR A 403 -12.14 -7.91 -2.23
CA THR A 403 -12.60 -8.82 -1.18
C THR A 403 -14.09 -9.10 -1.35
N VAL A 404 -14.50 -10.35 -1.25
CA VAL A 404 -15.89 -10.79 -1.13
C VAL A 404 -16.08 -11.31 0.28
N ILE A 405 -16.91 -10.63 1.06
CA ILE A 405 -17.28 -11.01 2.42
C ILE A 405 -18.72 -11.50 2.40
N GLU A 406 -18.94 -12.72 2.87
CA GLU A 406 -20.27 -13.29 3.05
C GLU A 406 -20.57 -13.44 4.54
N LEU A 407 -21.70 -12.89 4.97
CA LEU A 407 -22.14 -12.96 6.36
C LEU A 407 -23.07 -14.17 6.58
N TYR A 408 -22.82 -14.91 7.64
CA TYR A 408 -23.60 -16.09 8.03
C TYR A 408 -24.09 -15.96 9.46
N SER A 409 -25.26 -16.53 9.74
CA SER A 409 -25.77 -16.62 11.10
C SER A 409 -25.09 -17.79 11.84
N ASP A 410 -24.78 -17.60 13.11
CA ASP A 410 -24.32 -18.69 13.98
C ASP A 410 -25.55 -19.52 14.38
N LEU A 411 -25.75 -20.68 13.74
CA LEU A 411 -26.89 -21.56 14.02
C LEU A 411 -26.67 -22.46 15.25
N SER A 412 -25.66 -22.19 16.07
CA SER A 412 -25.49 -22.90 17.35
C SER A 412 -26.49 -22.37 18.36
N ASP A 413 -27.63 -23.07 18.46
CA ASP A 413 -28.60 -22.96 19.56
C ASP A 413 -27.98 -23.31 20.92
#